data_AF-A0A6V7LDA8-F1
#
_entry.id   AF-A0A6V7LDA8-F1
#
_cell.length_a   1.000
_cell.length_b   1.000
_cell.length_c   1.000
_cell.angle_alpha   90.00
_cell.angle_beta   90.00
_cell.angle_gamma   90.00
#
_symmetry.space_group_name_H-M   'P 1'
#
loop_
_entity.id
_entity.type
_entity.pdbx_description
1 polymer ?
#
loop_
_entity_poly.entity_id
_entity_poly.type
_entity_poly.pdbx_seq_one_letter_code
_entity_poly.pdbx_strand_id
1 'polypeptide(L)'
;YEDWSNVLVQLRKIFTDYQKIVLEYHQKPGVTVPEATNSTAAQGNFLEVLNMSLNVFEKHYLDRSFDRTGQLSVVITPGVGVFEVDRELTNVTKQRIIDNGVGSDLVCVGEQPLHAVPLLKFHNKDTSIKVPDDYSMPHWINLSFYSTNKKIPYSTFIPRIKLPQKVTKHSMDSEKLNCKTKLIQEEPSEHLPNSLYNYDAYDAK
;
A
#
# COMPACT_ATOMS: atom_id res chain seq x y z
N TYR A 1 7.55 33.17 1.21
CA TYR A 1 7.19 31.81 0.77
C TYR A 1 6.47 31.05 1.90
N GLU A 2 5.55 31.68 2.64
CA GLU A 2 4.84 30.99 3.73
C GLU A 2 3.43 30.54 3.34
N ASP A 3 2.85 31.16 2.30
CA ASP A 3 1.52 30.81 1.83
C ASP A 3 1.58 29.77 0.69
N TRP A 4 1.21 28.54 1.03
CA TRP A 4 1.07 27.42 0.08
C TRP A 4 -0.32 27.36 -0.59
N SER A 5 -1.23 28.26 -0.24
CA SER A 5 -2.61 28.25 -0.75
C SER A 5 -2.67 28.35 -2.27
N ASN A 6 -1.80 29.16 -2.88
CA ASN A 6 -1.71 29.30 -4.33
C ASN A 6 -1.31 28.00 -5.03
N VAL A 7 -0.39 27.23 -4.43
CA VAL A 7 0.04 25.93 -4.96
C VAL A 7 -1.12 24.93 -4.91
N LEU A 8 -1.90 24.94 -3.83
CA LEU A 8 -3.09 24.08 -3.72
C LEU A 8 -4.15 24.40 -4.79
N VAL A 9 -4.36 25.69 -5.09
CA VAL A 9 -5.29 26.11 -6.17
C VAL A 9 -4.80 25.61 -7.52
N GLN A 10 -3.51 25.76 -7.82
CA GLN A 10 -2.92 25.28 -9.07
C GLN A 10 -3.00 23.75 -9.19
N LEU A 11 -2.67 23.02 -8.12
CA LEU A 11 -2.77 21.56 -8.09
C LEU A 11 -4.20 21.07 -8.33
N ARG A 12 -5.20 21.70 -7.70
CA ARG A 12 -6.62 21.36 -7.94
C ARG A 12 -7.04 21.56 -9.39
N LYS A 13 -6.59 22.66 -10.01
CA LYS A 13 -6.86 22.92 -11.43
C LYS A 13 -6.26 21.83 -12.31
N ILE A 14 -4.96 21.54 -12.14
CA ILE A 14 -4.26 20.50 -12.91
C ILE A 14 -4.89 19.13 -12.70
N PHE A 15 -5.27 18.79 -11.47
CA PHE A 15 -5.84 17.49 -11.14
C PHE A 15 -7.15 17.22 -11.87
N THR A 16 -7.96 18.26 -12.13
CA THR A 16 -9.23 18.13 -12.87
C THR A 16 -9.00 17.70 -14.32
N ASP A 17 -7.95 18.23 -14.96
CA ASP A 17 -7.64 17.95 -16.36
C ASP A 17 -6.69 16.76 -16.53
N TYR A 18 -6.00 16.33 -15.47
CA TYR A 18 -4.92 15.34 -15.51
C TYR A 18 -5.32 14.03 -16.18
N GLN A 19 -6.44 13.43 -15.78
CA GLN A 19 -6.87 12.14 -16.33
C GLN A 19 -7.07 12.22 -17.84
N LYS A 20 -7.72 13.27 -18.33
CA LYS A 20 -7.95 13.48 -19.76
C LYS A 20 -6.63 13.64 -20.50
N ILE A 21 -5.73 14.49 -19.98
CA ILE A 21 -4.43 14.75 -20.59
C ILE A 21 -3.60 13.47 -20.73
N VAL A 22 -3.57 12.61 -19.70
CA VAL A 22 -2.79 11.37 -19.72
C VAL A 22 -3.38 10.34 -20.69
N LEU A 23 -4.71 10.16 -20.68
CA LEU A 23 -5.35 9.17 -21.55
C LEU A 23 -5.30 9.57 -23.04
N GLU A 24 -5.37 10.86 -23.33
CA GLU A 24 -5.34 11.38 -24.71
C GLU A 24 -3.92 11.63 -25.23
N TYR A 25 -2.88 11.53 -24.40
CA TYR A 25 -1.50 11.91 -24.73
C TYR A 25 -0.95 11.26 -26.01
N HIS A 26 -1.28 9.99 -26.24
CA HIS A 26 -0.80 9.23 -27.40
C HIS A 26 -1.73 9.32 -28.62
N GLN A 27 -2.86 10.02 -28.55
CA GLN A 27 -3.78 10.15 -29.67
C GLN A 27 -3.12 10.92 -30.82
N LYS A 28 -3.01 10.27 -31.98
CA LYS A 28 -2.44 10.86 -33.20
C LYS A 28 -3.37 10.57 -34.39
N PRO A 29 -3.55 11.54 -35.30
CA PRO A 29 -4.36 11.31 -36.50
C PRO A 29 -3.76 10.16 -37.32
N GLY A 30 -4.59 9.16 -37.64
CA GLY A 30 -4.18 7.99 -38.43
C GLY A 30 -3.56 6.82 -37.66
N VAL A 31 -3.46 6.90 -36.32
CA VAL A 31 -2.96 5.78 -35.48
C VAL A 31 -4.06 5.35 -34.51
N THR A 32 -4.48 4.10 -34.60
CA THR A 32 -5.43 3.50 -33.65
C THR A 32 -4.67 3.04 -32.40
N VAL A 33 -4.73 3.85 -31.35
CA VAL A 33 -4.17 3.52 -30.03
C VAL A 33 -5.19 2.68 -29.25
N PRO A 34 -4.78 1.61 -28.55
CA PRO A 34 -5.67 0.87 -27.67
C PRO A 34 -6.18 1.75 -26.53
N GLU A 35 -7.30 1.35 -25.91
CA GLU A 35 -7.89 2.05 -24.78
C GLU A 35 -6.89 2.10 -23.60
N ALA A 36 -6.49 3.30 -23.22
CA ALA A 36 -5.59 3.54 -22.10
C ALA A 36 -6.38 3.54 -20.79
N THR A 37 -5.79 3.00 -19.72
CA THR A 37 -6.34 3.07 -18.36
C THR A 37 -5.23 3.40 -17.37
N ASN A 38 -5.56 4.11 -16.30
CA ASN A 38 -4.59 4.44 -15.26
C ASN A 38 -4.35 3.22 -14.36
N SER A 39 -3.08 2.96 -14.04
CA SER A 39 -2.70 1.90 -13.11
C SER A 39 -3.19 2.18 -11.69
N THR A 40 -3.29 1.11 -10.89
CA THR A 40 -3.55 1.24 -9.46
C THR A 40 -2.33 1.79 -8.72
N ALA A 41 -2.54 2.30 -7.50
CA ALA A 41 -1.44 2.81 -6.67
C ALA A 41 -0.37 1.75 -6.36
N ALA A 42 -0.75 0.47 -6.30
CA ALA A 42 0.17 -0.64 -6.07
C ALA A 42 1.10 -0.90 -7.27
N GLN A 43 0.58 -0.70 -8.49
CA GLN A 43 1.31 -0.85 -9.75
C GLN A 43 1.99 0.46 -10.20
N GLY A 44 2.12 1.43 -9.31
CA GLY A 44 2.73 2.71 -9.62
C GLY A 44 4.26 2.60 -9.70
N ASN A 45 4.87 3.49 -10.48
CA ASN A 45 6.33 3.62 -10.65
C ASN A 45 7.00 4.27 -9.41
N PHE A 46 6.77 3.68 -8.23
CA PHE A 46 7.17 4.23 -6.94
C PHE A 46 8.69 4.34 -6.82
N LEU A 47 9.42 3.27 -7.11
CA LEU A 47 10.88 3.24 -6.96
C LEU A 47 11.58 4.08 -8.03
N GLU A 48 11.04 4.13 -9.25
CA GLU A 48 11.59 4.95 -10.33
C GLU A 48 11.51 6.43 -9.98
N VAL A 49 10.34 6.89 -9.52
CA VAL A 49 10.15 8.29 -9.10
C VAL A 49 11.03 8.61 -7.89
N LEU A 50 11.12 7.70 -6.91
CA LEU A 50 12.01 7.88 -5.77
C LEU A 50 13.47 7.98 -6.22
N ASN A 51 13.95 7.11 -7.09
CA ASN A 51 15.32 7.17 -7.63
C ASN A 51 15.58 8.44 -8.44
N MET A 52 14.60 8.93 -9.20
CA MET A 52 14.73 10.21 -9.89
C MET A 52 14.95 11.36 -8.90
N SER A 53 14.25 11.35 -7.76
CA SER A 53 14.48 12.35 -6.70
C SER A 53 15.88 12.22 -6.07
N LEU A 54 16.38 11.00 -5.86
CA LEU A 54 17.70 10.75 -5.30
C LEU A 54 18.84 11.26 -6.19
N ASN A 55 18.65 11.31 -7.51
CA ASN A 55 19.65 11.85 -8.44
C ASN A 55 19.95 13.33 -8.18
N VAL A 56 19.01 14.10 -7.63
CA VAL A 56 19.24 15.51 -7.25
C VAL A 56 20.16 15.59 -6.03
N PHE A 57 20.05 14.64 -5.10
CA PHE A 57 20.82 14.61 -3.85
C PHE A 57 22.24 14.06 -4.02
N GLU A 58 22.51 13.31 -5.08
CA GLU A 58 23.86 12.79 -5.39
C GLU A 58 24.90 13.91 -5.52
N LYS A 59 24.52 15.05 -6.10
CA LYS A 59 25.41 16.21 -6.32
C LYS A 59 25.24 17.33 -5.30
N HIS A 60 24.87 17.01 -4.07
CA HIS A 60 24.69 17.98 -2.98
C HIS A 60 25.96 18.72 -2.53
N TYR A 61 27.12 18.35 -3.07
CA TYR A 61 28.39 19.05 -2.87
C TYR A 61 28.57 20.24 -3.83
N LEU A 62 27.81 20.30 -4.92
CA LEU A 62 27.77 21.45 -5.82
C LEU A 62 26.78 22.48 -5.28
N ASP A 63 27.18 23.74 -5.23
CA ASP A 63 26.35 24.88 -4.81
C ASP A 63 25.67 24.69 -3.44
N ARG A 64 26.44 24.15 -2.48
CA ARG A 64 25.95 23.90 -1.12
C ARG A 64 25.52 25.21 -0.45
N SER A 65 24.23 25.29 -0.14
CA SER A 65 23.69 26.36 0.71
C SER A 65 24.08 26.13 2.17
N PHE A 66 24.54 27.17 2.86
CA PHE A 66 24.87 27.09 4.29
C PHE A 66 23.65 27.22 5.21
N ASP A 67 22.54 27.76 4.69
CA ASP A 67 21.33 28.04 5.47
C ASP A 67 20.36 26.84 5.57
N ARG A 68 20.67 25.72 4.90
CA ARG A 68 19.79 24.54 4.81
C ARG A 68 20.60 23.28 5.06
N THR A 69 20.12 22.47 6.01
CA THR A 69 20.71 21.17 6.35
C THR A 69 19.66 20.08 6.30
N GLY A 70 20.08 18.85 5.99
CA GLY A 70 19.21 17.68 5.90
C GLY A 70 18.59 17.50 4.52
N GLN A 71 18.40 16.24 4.13
CA GLN A 71 17.79 15.83 2.87
C GLN A 71 16.68 14.83 3.16
N LEU A 72 15.50 15.12 2.66
CA LEU A 72 14.31 14.30 2.84
C LEU A 72 13.58 14.20 1.51
N SER A 73 13.24 12.97 1.12
CA SER A 73 12.34 12.70 0.00
C SER A 73 11.00 12.20 0.55
N VAL A 74 9.94 12.97 0.29
CA VAL A 74 8.57 12.64 0.71
C VAL A 74 7.77 12.18 -0.50
N VAL A 75 7.21 10.98 -0.42
CA VAL A 75 6.33 10.41 -1.45
C VAL A 75 4.92 10.31 -0.89
N ILE A 76 3.95 10.85 -1.63
CA ILE A 76 2.53 10.78 -1.27
C ILE A 76 1.84 9.79 -2.20
N THR A 77 1.14 8.80 -1.62
CA THR A 77 0.42 7.78 -2.39
C THR A 77 -1.05 7.71 -1.96
N PRO A 78 -2.00 7.52 -2.90
CA PRO A 78 -3.38 7.20 -2.55
C PRO A 78 -3.57 5.76 -2.07
N GLY A 79 -2.53 4.92 -2.14
CA GLY A 79 -2.55 3.52 -1.72
C GLY A 79 -2.42 3.30 -0.21
N VAL A 80 -2.31 2.03 0.17
CA VAL A 80 -2.20 1.55 1.57
C VAL A 80 -0.78 1.17 1.98
N GLY A 81 0.22 1.48 1.14
CA GLY A 81 1.63 1.16 1.40
C GLY A 81 2.08 -0.21 0.85
N VAL A 82 1.37 -0.76 -0.13
CA VAL A 82 1.74 -1.98 -0.86
C VAL A 82 2.11 -1.58 -2.29
N PHE A 83 3.28 -2.02 -2.76
CA PHE A 83 3.78 -1.75 -4.11
C PHE A 83 4.32 -2.99 -4.78
N GLU A 84 4.07 -3.12 -6.08
CA GLU A 84 4.64 -4.14 -6.95
C GLU A 84 5.90 -3.56 -7.60
N VAL A 85 7.06 -4.17 -7.33
CA VAL A 85 8.36 -3.59 -7.69
C VAL A 85 9.37 -4.64 -8.14
N ASP A 86 10.42 -4.18 -8.81
CA ASP A 86 11.54 -5.05 -9.20
C ASP A 86 12.55 -5.19 -8.05
N ARG A 87 12.97 -6.44 -7.81
CA ARG A 87 13.92 -6.79 -6.74
C ARG A 87 15.28 -6.13 -6.93
N GLU A 88 15.78 -6.10 -8.16
CA GLU A 88 17.06 -5.46 -8.50
C GLU A 88 17.03 -3.96 -8.23
N LEU A 89 15.94 -3.29 -8.66
CA LEU A 89 15.76 -1.86 -8.43
C LEU A 89 15.66 -1.54 -6.95
N THR A 90 14.94 -2.35 -6.18
CA THR A 90 14.82 -2.20 -4.72
C THR A 90 16.18 -2.23 -4.02
N ASN A 91 17.07 -3.14 -4.43
CA ASN A 91 18.40 -3.25 -3.84
C ASN A 91 19.27 -2.03 -4.13
N VAL A 92 19.22 -1.52 -5.37
CA VAL A 92 19.95 -0.30 -5.76
C VAL A 92 19.41 0.91 -4.99
N THR A 93 18.08 1.06 -4.90
CA THR A 93 17.45 2.16 -4.14
C THR A 93 17.80 2.12 -2.67
N LYS A 94 17.78 0.94 -2.06
CA LYS A 94 18.20 0.76 -0.66
C LYS A 94 19.63 1.25 -0.44
N GLN A 95 20.58 0.83 -1.28
CA GLN A 95 21.98 1.27 -1.18
C GLN A 95 22.08 2.79 -1.32
N ARG A 96 21.45 3.36 -2.35
CA ARG A 96 21.47 4.82 -2.59
C ARG A 96 20.90 5.64 -1.43
N ILE A 97 19.82 5.17 -0.79
CA ILE A 97 19.20 5.87 0.34
C ILE A 97 20.13 5.85 1.56
N ILE A 98 20.73 4.69 1.85
CA ILE A 98 21.63 4.51 2.99
C ILE A 98 22.93 5.30 2.77
N ASP A 99 23.55 5.17 1.60
CA ASP A 99 24.85 5.77 1.31
C ASP A 99 24.78 7.31 1.25
N ASN A 100 23.71 7.87 0.69
CA ASN A 100 23.53 9.32 0.65
C ASN A 100 22.94 9.88 1.97
N GLY A 101 22.45 9.02 2.86
CA GLY A 101 21.81 9.44 4.11
C GLY A 101 20.55 10.29 3.90
N VAL A 102 19.80 10.04 2.81
CA VAL A 102 18.56 10.78 2.50
C VAL A 102 17.40 10.07 3.20
N GLY A 103 16.63 10.79 4.00
CA GLY A 103 15.40 10.25 4.58
C GLY A 103 14.36 9.94 3.51
N SER A 104 13.66 8.82 3.61
CA SER A 104 12.53 8.48 2.73
C SER A 104 11.26 8.34 3.54
N ASP A 105 10.36 9.30 3.37
CA ASP A 105 9.05 9.33 4.01
C ASP A 105 7.96 8.98 3.00
N LEU A 106 7.13 7.99 3.33
CA LEU A 106 5.97 7.58 2.56
C LEU A 106 4.70 7.97 3.32
N VAL A 107 3.85 8.76 2.69
CA VAL A 107 2.56 9.18 3.24
C VAL A 107 1.42 8.54 2.44
N CYS A 108 0.67 7.66 3.09
CA CYS A 108 -0.49 6.98 2.51
C CYS A 108 -1.79 7.73 2.82
N VAL A 109 -2.57 8.03 1.80
CA VAL A 109 -3.92 8.62 1.93
C VAL A 109 -5.00 7.55 2.05
N GLY A 110 -4.68 6.31 1.68
CA GLY A 110 -5.56 5.16 1.91
C GLY A 110 -5.71 4.80 3.39
N GLU A 111 -6.75 4.03 3.70
CA GLU A 111 -6.95 3.49 5.06
C GLU A 111 -5.84 2.50 5.42
N GLN A 112 -5.37 2.55 6.68
CA GLN A 112 -4.33 1.64 7.16
C GLN A 112 -4.82 0.18 7.12
N PRO A 113 -4.07 -0.74 6.50
CA PRO A 113 -4.48 -2.14 6.41
C PRO A 113 -4.22 -2.91 7.70
N LEU A 114 -4.82 -4.10 7.82
CA LEU A 114 -4.64 -5.01 8.97
C LEU A 114 -3.37 -5.89 8.91
N HIS A 115 -2.55 -5.73 7.88
CA HIS A 115 -1.27 -6.42 7.74
C HIS A 115 -0.11 -5.44 7.89
N ALA A 116 1.09 -5.95 8.20
CA ALA A 116 2.28 -5.13 8.33
C ALA A 116 2.64 -4.46 7.00
N VAL A 117 2.92 -3.16 7.05
CA VAL A 117 3.28 -2.29 5.92
C VAL A 117 4.44 -1.38 6.33
N PRO A 118 5.27 -0.88 5.42
CA PRO A 118 5.19 -0.97 3.95
C PRO A 118 5.51 -2.36 3.40
N LEU A 119 4.87 -2.77 2.30
CA LEU A 119 5.17 -4.05 1.64
C LEU A 119 5.54 -3.84 0.18
N LEU A 120 6.64 -4.48 -0.21
CA LEU A 120 7.11 -4.59 -1.58
C LEU A 120 6.85 -6.03 -2.05
N LYS A 121 5.98 -6.18 -3.04
CA LYS A 121 5.75 -7.43 -3.76
C LYS A 121 6.68 -7.46 -4.96
N PHE A 122 7.51 -8.49 -5.07
CA PHE A 122 8.43 -8.58 -6.20
C PHE A 122 7.77 -9.18 -7.44
N HIS A 123 7.98 -8.57 -8.60
CA HIS A 123 7.61 -9.19 -9.87
C HIS A 123 8.48 -10.43 -10.11
N ASN A 124 7.85 -11.59 -10.27
CA ASN A 124 8.55 -12.79 -10.72
C ASN A 124 8.60 -12.79 -12.26
N LYS A 125 9.80 -12.57 -12.81
CA LYS A 125 10.03 -12.58 -14.27
C LYS A 125 9.87 -13.99 -14.86
N ASP A 126 9.95 -15.03 -14.03
CA ASP A 126 9.84 -16.43 -14.44
C ASP A 126 8.47 -17.00 -14.06
N THR A 127 7.46 -16.68 -14.88
CA THR A 127 6.07 -17.16 -14.74
C THR A 127 5.90 -18.67 -14.97
N SER A 128 6.99 -19.41 -15.29
CA SER A 128 6.95 -20.84 -15.64
C SER A 128 6.91 -21.78 -14.44
N ILE A 129 7.28 -21.30 -13.24
CA ILE A 129 7.27 -22.10 -12.01
C ILE A 129 6.37 -21.40 -11.01
N LYS A 130 5.41 -22.13 -10.42
CA LYS A 130 4.50 -21.66 -9.35
C LYS A 130 5.26 -21.41 -8.05
N VAL A 131 6.22 -20.50 -8.08
CA VAL A 131 6.92 -20.01 -6.89
C VAL A 131 5.97 -19.07 -6.16
N PRO A 132 5.80 -19.21 -4.83
CA PRO A 132 4.98 -18.29 -4.04
C PRO A 132 5.45 -16.83 -4.22
N ASP A 133 4.51 -15.89 -4.14
CA ASP A 133 4.78 -14.45 -4.19
C ASP A 133 5.83 -14.07 -3.14
N ASP A 134 6.90 -13.39 -3.58
CA ASP A 134 7.98 -12.92 -2.71
C ASP A 134 7.69 -11.49 -2.21
N TYR A 135 7.79 -11.29 -0.90
CA TYR A 135 7.44 -10.06 -0.22
C TYR A 135 8.59 -9.57 0.66
N SER A 136 8.79 -8.25 0.68
CA SER A 136 9.79 -7.62 1.54
C SER A 136 9.26 -6.36 2.20
N MET A 137 9.57 -6.19 3.48
CA MET A 137 9.26 -4.99 4.25
C MET A 137 10.51 -4.11 4.34
N PRO A 138 10.55 -2.95 3.66
CA PRO A 138 11.71 -2.07 3.70
C PRO A 138 11.79 -1.34 5.04
N HIS A 139 12.92 -1.48 5.73
CA HIS A 139 13.22 -0.75 6.98
C HIS A 139 13.78 0.66 6.75
N TRP A 140 14.12 0.98 5.50
CA TRP A 140 14.70 2.26 5.08
C TRP A 140 13.63 3.27 4.64
N ILE A 141 12.35 2.92 4.75
CA ILE A 141 11.21 3.82 4.49
C ILE A 141 10.49 4.05 5.81
N ASN A 142 10.24 5.32 6.12
CA ASN A 142 9.33 5.71 7.18
C ASN A 142 7.91 5.85 6.60
N LEU A 143 6.97 5.08 7.12
CA LEU A 143 5.58 5.05 6.62
C LEU A 143 4.65 5.76 7.60
N SER A 144 3.80 6.65 7.07
CA SER A 144 2.75 7.34 7.80
C SER A 144 1.42 7.28 7.06
N PHE A 145 0.31 7.30 7.80
CA PHE A 145 -1.04 7.31 7.24
C PHE A 145 -1.72 8.65 7.52
N TYR A 146 -2.31 9.23 6.48
CA TYR A 146 -3.15 10.40 6.61
C TYR A 146 -4.49 10.03 7.23
N SER A 147 -4.79 10.61 8.38
CA SER A 147 -6.10 10.48 9.02
C SER A 147 -6.82 11.83 9.00
N THR A 148 -8.11 11.81 8.67
CA THR A 148 -8.94 13.00 8.79
C THR A 148 -9.37 13.20 10.23
N ASN A 149 -9.37 14.46 10.71
CA ASN A 149 -9.85 14.81 12.05
C ASN A 149 -11.36 14.62 12.25
N LYS A 150 -12.09 14.15 11.23
CA LYS A 150 -13.49 13.76 11.36
C LYS A 150 -13.56 12.45 12.14
N LYS A 151 -13.84 12.55 13.44
CA LYS A 151 -14.14 11.41 14.30
C LYS A 151 -15.46 10.78 13.84
N ILE A 152 -15.38 9.83 12.91
CA ILE A 152 -16.51 8.94 12.61
C ILE A 152 -16.55 7.95 13.78
N PRO A 153 -17.66 7.85 14.54
CA PRO A 153 -17.73 7.07 15.78
C PRO A 153 -17.60 5.55 15.59
N TYR A 154 -17.42 5.08 14.35
CA TYR A 154 -17.19 3.69 13.99
C TYR A 154 -16.12 3.65 12.90
N SER A 155 -15.12 2.77 13.05
CA SER A 155 -14.18 2.45 11.98
C SER A 155 -15.00 2.05 10.75
N THR A 156 -14.88 2.81 9.66
CA THR A 156 -15.53 2.51 8.38
C THR A 156 -14.83 1.39 7.63
N PHE A 157 -13.93 0.65 8.30
CA PHE A 157 -13.32 -0.54 7.72
C PHE A 157 -14.42 -1.57 7.41
N ILE A 158 -14.80 -1.62 6.14
CA ILE A 158 -15.71 -2.65 5.62
C ILE A 158 -14.83 -3.82 5.16
N PRO A 159 -14.82 -4.97 5.87
CA PRO A 159 -14.07 -6.13 5.42
C PRO A 159 -14.58 -6.55 4.04
N ARG A 160 -13.70 -6.55 3.04
CA ARG A 160 -14.03 -6.94 1.66
C ARG A 160 -14.16 -8.45 1.48
N ILE A 161 -13.82 -9.23 2.52
CA ILE A 161 -14.00 -10.68 2.54
C ILE A 161 -15.49 -10.97 2.77
N LYS A 162 -16.22 -11.14 1.67
CA LYS A 162 -17.57 -11.72 1.73
C LYS A 162 -17.40 -13.23 1.96
N LEU A 163 -17.76 -13.70 3.15
CA LEU A 163 -17.87 -15.13 3.39
C LEU A 163 -18.83 -15.74 2.36
N PRO A 164 -18.49 -16.88 1.73
CA PRO A 164 -19.42 -17.60 0.88
C PRO A 164 -20.71 -17.84 1.65
N GLN A 165 -21.87 -17.58 1.03
CA GLN A 165 -23.13 -17.97 1.65
C GLN A 165 -23.12 -19.48 1.87
N LYS A 166 -23.28 -19.89 3.13
CA LYS A 166 -23.42 -21.30 3.49
C LYS A 166 -24.66 -21.81 2.75
N VAL A 167 -24.47 -22.66 1.74
CA VAL A 167 -25.59 -23.27 1.01
C VAL A 167 -26.23 -24.28 1.96
N THR A 168 -27.23 -23.85 2.74
CA THR A 168 -28.14 -24.78 3.40
C THR A 168 -28.96 -25.45 2.30
N LYS A 169 -28.68 -26.74 2.04
CA LYS A 169 -29.66 -27.59 1.35
C LYS A 169 -30.89 -27.67 2.26
N HIS A 170 -31.86 -26.79 2.06
CA HIS A 170 -33.16 -26.93 2.68
C HIS A 170 -33.90 -28.05 1.94
N SER A 171 -34.00 -29.21 2.58
CA SER A 171 -35.22 -30.01 2.47
C SER A 171 -36.37 -29.15 2.98
N MET A 172 -37.43 -29.04 2.18
CA MET A 172 -38.67 -28.40 2.58
C MET A 172 -39.12 -28.98 3.93
N ASP A 173 -39.28 -28.11 4.92
CA ASP A 173 -40.48 -28.12 5.75
C ASP A 173 -40.62 -26.76 6.46
N SER A 174 -41.84 -26.28 6.38
CA SER A 174 -42.34 -25.01 6.88
C SER A 174 -42.41 -25.00 8.40
N GLU A 175 -41.85 -23.98 9.05
CA GLU A 175 -42.47 -23.28 10.18
C GLU A 175 -41.70 -22.00 10.57
N LYS A 176 -42.47 -20.97 10.96
CA LYS A 176 -42.03 -19.61 11.28
C LYS A 176 -41.16 -19.58 12.55
N LEU A 177 -40.12 -18.73 12.62
CA LEU A 177 -39.83 -17.88 13.81
C LEU A 177 -38.61 -16.94 13.62
N ASN A 178 -38.92 -15.64 13.59
CA ASN A 178 -38.28 -14.51 14.27
C ASN A 178 -36.73 -14.35 14.29
N CYS A 179 -36.28 -13.24 13.70
CA CYS A 179 -34.94 -12.69 13.81
C CYS A 179 -34.67 -12.15 15.22
N LYS A 180 -33.74 -12.75 15.97
CA LYS A 180 -33.09 -12.11 17.12
C LYS A 180 -31.61 -12.49 17.21
N THR A 181 -30.81 -11.43 17.15
CA THR A 181 -29.40 -11.30 17.53
C THR A 181 -29.13 -11.96 18.87
N LYS A 182 -28.32 -13.03 18.92
CA LYS A 182 -27.56 -13.41 20.12
C LYS A 182 -26.19 -13.93 19.72
N LEU A 183 -25.18 -13.22 20.20
CA LEU A 183 -23.79 -13.63 20.31
C LEU A 183 -23.77 -15.00 21.01
N ILE A 184 -23.18 -16.02 20.38
CA ILE A 184 -23.10 -17.36 20.96
C ILE A 184 -22.04 -17.32 22.06
N GLN A 185 -22.51 -17.68 23.25
CA GLN A 185 -21.76 -17.97 24.46
C GLN A 185 -21.04 -19.31 24.24
N GLU A 186 -19.72 -19.32 24.36
CA GLU A 186 -18.92 -20.56 24.34
C GLU A 186 -19.12 -21.36 25.62
N GLU A 187 -19.13 -22.70 25.49
CA GLU A 187 -18.62 -23.69 26.46
C GLU A 187 -18.80 -25.11 25.84
N PRO A 188 -18.06 -26.15 26.29
CA PRO A 188 -16.88 -26.66 25.57
C PRO A 188 -17.05 -28.15 25.16
N SER A 189 -16.25 -28.61 24.19
CA SER A 189 -15.54 -29.90 24.21
C SER A 189 -15.12 -30.36 22.79
N GLU A 190 -13.87 -30.82 22.71
CA GLU A 190 -13.29 -31.73 21.68
C GLU A 190 -12.57 -31.11 20.47
N HIS A 191 -11.40 -30.55 20.79
CA HIS A 191 -10.08 -30.83 20.21
C HIS A 191 -9.90 -30.90 18.67
N LEU A 192 -9.29 -29.84 18.12
CA LEU A 192 -8.46 -29.92 16.90
C LEU A 192 -7.09 -30.55 17.23
N PRO A 193 -6.45 -31.26 16.26
CA PRO A 193 -5.12 -31.82 16.46
C PRO A 193 -4.04 -30.72 16.51
N ASN A 194 -3.15 -30.92 17.48
CA ASN A 194 -2.16 -30.00 18.01
C ASN A 194 -1.18 -29.39 17.00
N SER A 195 -0.99 -28.08 17.19
CA SER A 195 0.25 -27.32 17.01
C SER A 195 1.50 -28.13 17.39
N LEU A 196 2.50 -28.11 16.50
CA LEU A 196 3.80 -28.79 16.62
C LEU A 196 4.78 -28.16 17.63
N TYR A 197 4.31 -27.25 18.48
CA TYR A 197 5.16 -26.57 19.47
C TYR A 197 4.56 -26.71 20.86
N ASN A 198 5.19 -27.56 21.67
CA ASN A 198 4.88 -27.70 23.09
C ASN A 198 5.70 -26.65 23.87
N TYR A 199 5.04 -25.59 24.30
CA TYR A 199 5.64 -24.48 25.05
C TYR A 199 5.82 -24.77 26.55
N ASP A 200 5.25 -25.87 27.06
CA ASP A 200 5.23 -26.19 28.49
C ASP A 200 6.53 -26.84 28.99
N ALA A 201 7.52 -27.06 28.12
CA ALA A 201 8.78 -27.70 28.50
C ALA A 201 9.78 -26.76 29.19
N TYR A 202 9.57 -25.44 29.15
CA TYR A 202 10.53 -24.46 29.68
C TYR A 202 10.30 -24.06 31.15
N ASP A 203 9.12 -24.30 31.71
CA ASP A 203 8.80 -23.96 33.10
C ASP A 203 9.03 -25.13 34.09
N ALA A 204 9.56 -26.25 33.60
CA ALA A 204 9.86 -27.43 34.41
C ALA A 204 11.38 -27.60 34.64
N LYS A 205 12.00 -26.67 35.38
CA LYS A 205 12.99 -26.90 36.46
C LYS A 205 13.74 -25.64 36.85
#